data_AF-A0A843INZ8-F1
#
_entry.id   AF-A0A843INZ8-F1
#
_cell.length_a   1.000
_cell.length_b   1.000
_cell.length_c   1.000
_cell.angle_alpha   90.00
_cell.angle_beta   90.00
_cell.angle_gamma   90.00
#
_symmetry.space_group_name_H-M   'P 1'
#
loop_
_entity.id
_entity.type
_entity.pdbx_description
1 polymer ?
#
loop_
_entity_poly.entity_id
_entity_poly.type
_entity_poly.pdbx_seq_one_letter_code
_entity_poly.pdbx_strand_id
1 'polypeptide(L)'
;MRRISFADISIFVLKYIFNWRFWIAEITKKSKAYKKIVDKMLFEDDEIIVIPNTINVNKKIESEGSEFLPTQVIKDVIKRCDDIVIMNSCLCRTSNNCEDYPKDIGCIFLGPTARKIPKNIGHLATVEEALEQVDRADAAGLSHIIGRNKIDTVWMNIRPGKGLLTICHCCPCCCLWKVYPNLDDSISDKLEKLDGISVKLNEDNCKMCKKCLNEVCMFQAIELKDNKISIDYDNCKGCGLCVNACKFDAITIDYTDETIDNVVNRMDNLLEIREL
;
A
#
# COMPACT_ATOMS: atom_id res chain seq x y z
N MET A 1 31.47 -15.07 9.94
CA MET A 1 30.04 -15.36 10.20
C MET A 1 29.35 -14.07 10.61
N ARG A 2 28.23 -13.72 9.96
CA ARG A 2 27.44 -12.52 10.31
C ARG A 2 26.73 -12.75 11.65
N ARG A 3 26.72 -11.75 12.54
CA ARG A 3 25.88 -11.79 13.76
C ARG A 3 24.41 -11.68 13.37
N ILE A 4 23.56 -12.55 13.91
CA ILE A 4 22.11 -12.51 13.73
C ILE A 4 21.58 -11.23 14.41
N SER A 5 20.88 -10.38 13.66
CA SER A 5 20.26 -9.17 14.18
C SER A 5 18.85 -9.47 14.72
N PHE A 6 18.30 -8.58 15.56
CA PHE A 6 16.90 -8.72 15.98
C PHE A 6 15.94 -8.72 14.78
N ALA A 7 16.22 -7.91 13.76
CA ALA A 7 15.43 -7.88 12.54
C ALA A 7 15.45 -9.24 11.81
N ASP A 8 16.56 -9.98 11.83
CA ASP A 8 16.60 -11.34 11.26
C ASP A 8 15.67 -12.30 12.00
N ILE A 9 15.64 -12.22 13.34
CA ILE A 9 14.75 -13.03 14.17
C ILE A 9 13.29 -12.64 13.93
N SER A 10 13.01 -11.33 13.95
CA SER A 10 11.67 -10.77 13.71
C SER A 10 11.13 -11.19 12.34
N ILE A 11 11.92 -11.01 11.27
CA ILE A 11 11.55 -11.41 9.91
C ILE A 11 11.38 -12.93 9.82
N PHE A 12 12.24 -13.72 10.47
CA PHE A 12 12.09 -15.16 10.52
C PHE A 12 10.76 -15.56 11.17
N VAL A 13 10.45 -15.02 12.36
CA VAL A 13 9.19 -15.27 13.07
C VAL A 13 8.00 -14.84 12.21
N LEU A 14 8.08 -13.65 11.60
CA LEU A 14 7.07 -13.11 10.70
C LEU A 14 6.75 -14.09 9.59
N LYS A 15 7.73 -14.73 8.95
CA LYS A 15 7.48 -15.73 7.90
C LYS A 15 6.54 -16.85 8.36
N TYR A 16 6.59 -17.28 9.62
CA TYR A 16 5.73 -18.34 10.15
C TYR A 16 4.35 -17.80 10.57
N ILE A 17 4.30 -16.63 11.21
CA ILE A 17 3.04 -16.06 11.70
C ILE A 17 2.25 -15.31 10.61
N PHE A 18 2.89 -14.95 9.49
CA PHE A 18 2.25 -14.14 8.44
C PHE A 18 1.04 -14.84 7.85
N ASN A 19 1.03 -16.17 7.75
CA ASN A 19 -0.13 -16.90 7.26
C ASN A 19 -1.32 -16.89 8.23
N TRP A 20 -1.09 -16.57 9.50
CA TRP A 20 -2.13 -16.47 10.52
C TRP A 20 -2.74 -15.06 10.62
N ARG A 21 -2.23 -14.11 9.82
CA ARG A 21 -2.62 -12.69 9.86
C ARG A 21 -4.14 -12.45 9.74
N PHE A 22 -4.84 -13.23 8.91
CA PHE A 22 -6.28 -13.09 8.72
C PHE A 22 -7.07 -13.53 9.95
N TRP A 23 -6.65 -14.64 10.58
CA TRP A 23 -7.26 -15.12 11.82
C TRP A 23 -7.01 -14.14 12.98
N ILE A 24 -5.78 -13.63 13.10
CA ILE A 24 -5.42 -12.56 14.05
C ILE A 24 -6.31 -11.34 13.83
N ALA A 25 -6.47 -10.89 12.58
CA ALA A 25 -7.30 -9.74 12.24
C ALA A 25 -8.77 -9.96 12.62
N GLU A 26 -9.35 -11.12 12.31
CA GLU A 26 -10.77 -11.40 12.55
C GLU A 26 -11.15 -11.39 14.04
N ILE A 27 -10.23 -11.74 14.94
CA ILE A 27 -10.47 -11.70 16.39
C ILE A 27 -10.67 -10.25 16.87
N THR A 28 -10.10 -9.26 16.18
CA THR A 28 -10.28 -7.83 16.55
C THR A 28 -11.74 -7.41 16.49
N LYS A 29 -12.54 -7.97 15.57
CA LYS A 29 -13.99 -7.75 15.47
C LYS A 29 -14.78 -8.37 16.64
N LYS A 30 -14.23 -9.40 17.27
CA LYS A 30 -14.92 -10.22 18.29
C LYS A 30 -14.59 -9.82 19.73
N SER A 31 -13.46 -9.14 19.97
CA SER A 31 -12.99 -8.80 21.32
C SER A 31 -12.45 -7.38 21.42
N LYS A 32 -13.13 -6.53 22.18
CA LYS A 32 -12.71 -5.15 22.45
C LYS A 32 -11.33 -5.06 23.11
N ALA A 33 -11.02 -5.97 24.04
CA ALA A 33 -9.73 -5.98 24.73
C ALA A 33 -8.60 -6.37 23.77
N TYR A 34 -8.82 -7.42 22.98
CA TYR A 34 -7.86 -7.86 21.96
C TYR A 34 -7.64 -6.79 20.90
N LYS A 35 -8.73 -6.17 20.42
CA LYS A 35 -8.67 -5.03 19.51
C LYS A 35 -7.75 -3.93 20.03
N LYS A 36 -7.95 -3.46 21.27
CA LYS A 36 -7.12 -2.41 21.88
C LYS A 36 -5.65 -2.81 21.94
N ILE A 37 -5.35 -4.08 22.21
CA ILE A 37 -3.98 -4.59 22.22
C ILE A 37 -3.38 -4.56 20.81
N VAL A 38 -4.09 -5.11 19.82
CA VAL A 38 -3.63 -5.17 18.42
C VAL A 38 -3.44 -3.77 17.86
N ASP A 39 -4.41 -2.90 18.04
CA ASP A 39 -4.34 -1.50 17.63
C ASP A 39 -3.12 -0.82 18.25
N LYS A 40 -2.99 -0.89 19.58
CA LYS A 40 -1.84 -0.32 20.29
C LYS A 40 -0.51 -0.90 19.84
N MET A 41 -0.43 -2.19 19.53
CA MET A 41 0.84 -2.82 19.17
C MET A 41 1.24 -2.57 17.72
N LEU A 42 0.28 -2.54 16.79
CA LEU A 42 0.54 -2.65 15.35
C LEU A 42 0.03 -1.49 14.50
N PHE A 43 -0.96 -0.71 14.97
CA PHE A 43 -1.67 0.29 14.15
C PHE A 43 -1.85 1.67 14.82
N GLU A 44 -1.39 1.85 16.06
CA GLU A 44 -1.46 3.13 16.77
C GLU A 44 -0.74 4.23 15.98
N ASP A 45 -1.40 5.38 15.81
CA ASP A 45 -0.93 6.51 15.02
C ASP A 45 -0.68 6.22 13.53
N ASP A 46 -1.27 5.14 12.99
CA ASP A 46 -1.25 4.88 11.55
C ASP A 46 -2.05 5.95 10.80
N GLU A 47 -1.44 6.47 9.74
CA GLU A 47 -2.04 7.36 8.76
C GLU A 47 -1.52 6.92 7.40
N ILE A 48 -2.30 6.10 6.69
CA ILE A 48 -1.88 5.48 5.43
C ILE A 48 -2.94 5.66 4.35
N ILE A 49 -2.47 5.95 3.14
CA ILE A 49 -3.30 6.29 1.98
C ILE A 49 -2.97 5.32 0.85
N VAL A 50 -3.99 4.78 0.21
CA VAL A 50 -3.85 4.00 -1.02
C VAL A 50 -3.67 4.94 -2.20
N ILE A 51 -2.55 4.80 -2.93
CA ILE A 51 -2.31 5.48 -4.19
C ILE A 51 -2.54 4.49 -5.35
N PRO A 52 -3.52 4.74 -6.23
CA PRO A 52 -3.80 3.85 -7.36
C PRO A 52 -2.65 3.76 -8.34
N ASN A 53 -2.51 2.60 -8.98
CA ASN A 53 -1.75 2.43 -10.21
C ASN A 53 -2.68 1.88 -11.28
N THR A 54 -2.75 2.57 -12.42
CA THR A 54 -3.55 2.16 -13.59
C THR A 54 -2.72 2.15 -14.86
N ILE A 55 -2.03 1.03 -15.11
CA ILE A 55 -1.08 0.82 -16.22
C ILE A 55 -1.69 1.16 -17.58
N ASN A 56 -2.97 0.82 -17.78
CA ASN A 56 -3.65 1.00 -19.07
C ASN A 56 -4.18 2.44 -19.29
N VAL A 57 -4.31 3.23 -18.22
CA VAL A 57 -4.75 4.63 -18.29
C VAL A 57 -3.56 5.57 -18.56
N ASN A 58 -2.34 5.15 -18.22
CA ASN A 58 -1.06 5.80 -18.60
C ASN A 58 -0.80 5.85 -20.12
N LYS A 59 -1.77 5.46 -20.96
CA LYS A 59 -1.65 5.50 -22.42
C LYS A 59 -2.59 6.49 -23.11
N LYS A 60 -3.56 7.11 -22.43
CA LYS A 60 -4.45 8.13 -23.02
C LYS A 60 -5.36 8.75 -21.95
N ILE A 61 -4.92 9.86 -21.37
CA ILE A 61 -5.82 10.92 -20.93
C ILE A 61 -5.42 12.16 -21.75
N GLU A 62 -6.01 12.29 -22.96
CA GLU A 62 -6.04 13.58 -23.66
C GLU A 62 -7.26 14.34 -23.13
N SER A 63 -7.11 15.00 -21.98
CA SER A 63 -7.98 16.11 -21.60
C SER A 63 -7.14 17.35 -21.42
N GLU A 64 -7.63 18.46 -21.94
CA GLU A 64 -6.97 19.77 -21.96
C GLU A 64 -6.61 20.22 -20.53
N GLY A 65 -5.35 20.05 -20.14
CA GLY A 65 -4.78 20.61 -18.92
C GLY A 65 -4.21 19.56 -17.95
N SER A 66 -2.96 19.14 -18.21
CA SER A 66 -2.10 18.29 -17.37
C SER A 66 -2.51 16.80 -17.19
N GLU A 67 -1.57 15.91 -17.51
CA GLU A 67 -1.69 14.46 -17.28
C GLU A 67 -1.44 14.17 -15.78
N PHE A 68 -2.51 14.02 -15.00
CA PHE A 68 -2.39 13.60 -13.61
C PHE A 68 -2.20 12.09 -13.49
N LEU A 69 -1.02 11.69 -13.02
CA LEU A 69 -0.74 10.32 -12.62
C LEU A 69 -0.66 10.26 -11.08
N PRO A 70 -1.51 9.49 -10.39
CA PRO A 70 -1.49 9.37 -8.92
C PRO A 70 -0.12 9.02 -8.35
N THR A 71 0.68 8.25 -9.09
CA THR A 71 2.04 7.87 -8.67
C THR A 71 3.01 9.05 -8.65
N GLN A 72 2.68 10.19 -9.28
CA GLN A 72 3.46 11.43 -9.14
C GLN A 72 3.44 11.97 -7.72
N VAL A 73 2.37 11.76 -6.96
CA VAL A 73 2.32 12.11 -5.53
C VAL A 73 3.48 11.43 -4.79
N ILE A 74 3.71 10.15 -5.06
CA ILE A 74 4.80 9.38 -4.44
C ILE A 74 6.16 9.94 -4.88
N LYS A 75 6.31 10.21 -6.18
CA LYS A 75 7.56 10.72 -6.75
C LYS A 75 7.91 12.10 -6.20
N ASP A 76 6.92 12.96 -6.00
CA ASP A 76 7.14 14.31 -5.46
C ASP A 76 7.47 14.28 -3.96
N VAL A 77 6.86 13.37 -3.20
CA VAL A 77 7.26 13.13 -1.79
C VAL A 77 8.70 12.60 -1.72
N ILE A 78 9.10 11.67 -2.59
CA ILE A 78 10.48 11.16 -2.64
C ILE A 78 11.48 12.29 -2.90
N LYS A 79 11.22 13.17 -3.88
CA LYS A 79 12.11 14.30 -4.24
C LYS A 79 12.32 15.31 -3.10
N ARG A 80 11.40 15.36 -2.12
CA ARG A 80 11.48 16.27 -0.95
C ARG A 80 12.25 15.67 0.24
N CYS A 81 12.62 14.39 0.16
CA CYS A 81 13.24 13.66 1.25
C CYS A 81 14.74 13.43 1.02
N ASP A 82 15.53 13.69 2.05
CA ASP A 82 16.99 13.45 2.03
C ASP A 82 17.33 12.00 2.44
N ASP A 83 16.48 11.39 3.24
CA ASP A 83 16.71 10.08 3.85
C ASP A 83 15.85 9.03 3.19
N ILE A 84 16.50 8.20 2.36
CA ILE A 84 15.83 7.18 1.55
C ILE A 84 16.51 5.84 1.77
N VAL A 85 15.71 4.84 2.16
CA VAL A 85 16.13 3.44 2.23
C VAL A 85 15.19 2.57 1.42
N ILE A 86 15.74 1.72 0.56
CA ILE A 86 14.97 0.72 -0.19
C ILE A 86 15.21 -0.65 0.43
N MET A 87 14.13 -1.40 0.68
CA MET A 87 14.26 -2.81 1.07
C MET A 87 14.77 -3.64 -0.09
N ASN A 88 15.68 -4.57 0.20
CA ASN A 88 16.24 -5.48 -0.79
C ASN A 88 15.19 -6.45 -1.37
N SER A 89 14.09 -6.67 -0.64
CA SER A 89 12.96 -7.47 -1.10
C SER A 89 11.66 -7.11 -0.37
N CYS A 90 10.52 -7.36 -1.01
CA CYS A 90 9.21 -7.25 -0.38
C CYS A 90 9.03 -8.37 0.64
N LEU A 91 8.83 -8.00 1.92
CA LEU A 91 8.60 -8.95 3.00
C LEU A 91 7.36 -9.82 2.76
N CYS A 92 6.27 -9.23 2.26
CA CYS A 92 5.01 -9.94 2.02
C CYS A 92 5.17 -11.01 0.93
N ARG A 93 5.73 -10.62 -0.24
CA ARG A 93 5.98 -11.54 -1.36
C ARG A 93 6.97 -12.63 -0.99
N THR A 94 8.03 -12.28 -0.28
CA THR A 94 9.03 -13.24 0.20
C THR A 94 8.43 -14.23 1.20
N SER A 95 7.59 -13.77 2.13
CA SER A 95 6.99 -14.63 3.18
C SER A 95 5.96 -15.61 2.63
N ASN A 96 5.30 -15.27 1.52
CA ASN A 96 4.32 -16.15 0.86
C ASN A 96 4.91 -16.90 -0.34
N ASN A 97 6.23 -16.83 -0.55
CA ASN A 97 6.90 -17.37 -1.73
C ASN A 97 6.20 -16.99 -3.07
N CYS A 98 5.75 -15.73 -3.19
CA CYS A 98 4.96 -15.25 -4.33
C CYS A 98 5.64 -15.53 -5.68
N GLU A 99 4.94 -16.12 -6.63
CA GLU A 99 5.47 -16.41 -7.97
C GLU A 99 4.91 -15.46 -9.05
N ASP A 100 3.85 -14.72 -8.72
CA ASP A 100 3.14 -13.85 -9.66
C ASP A 100 3.76 -12.45 -9.81
N TYR A 101 4.51 -11.98 -8.81
CA TYR A 101 5.06 -10.62 -8.76
C TYR A 101 6.51 -10.57 -8.26
N PRO A 102 7.34 -9.62 -8.72
CA PRO A 102 8.77 -9.57 -8.39
C PRO A 102 9.04 -9.39 -6.89
N LYS A 103 9.80 -10.30 -6.29
CA LYS A 103 10.13 -10.26 -4.85
C LYS A 103 11.13 -9.15 -4.51
N ASP A 104 11.95 -8.72 -5.47
CA ASP A 104 13.02 -7.74 -5.33
C ASP A 104 12.55 -6.27 -5.39
N ILE A 105 11.27 -6.03 -5.73
CA ILE A 105 10.65 -4.71 -5.56
C ILE A 105 10.26 -4.57 -4.07
N GLY A 106 11.19 -4.15 -3.22
CA GLY A 106 10.93 -3.86 -1.80
C GLY A 106 10.30 -2.49 -1.55
N CYS A 107 9.79 -2.26 -0.33
CA CYS A 107 9.25 -0.97 0.10
C CYS A 107 10.34 0.10 0.14
N ILE A 108 9.93 1.36 0.00
CA ILE A 108 10.79 2.53 0.18
C ILE A 108 10.43 3.16 1.52
N PHE A 109 11.44 3.53 2.30
CA PHE A 109 11.28 4.21 3.58
C PHE A 109 11.94 5.58 3.51
N LEU A 110 11.19 6.59 3.95
CA LEU A 110 11.60 7.99 3.93
C LEU A 110 11.70 8.55 5.35
N GLY A 111 12.66 9.45 5.55
CA GLY A 111 12.83 10.21 6.79
C GLY A 111 13.95 9.69 7.71
N PRO A 112 14.30 10.46 8.77
CA PRO A 112 15.51 10.23 9.57
C PRO A 112 15.55 8.87 10.28
N THR A 113 14.38 8.30 10.61
CA THR A 113 14.31 6.97 11.22
C THR A 113 14.65 5.87 10.22
N ALA A 114 14.43 6.08 8.91
CA ALA A 114 14.75 5.10 7.87
C ALA A 114 16.24 4.70 7.89
N ARG A 115 17.15 5.63 8.24
CA ARG A 115 18.60 5.35 8.38
C ARG A 115 18.93 4.25 9.39
N LYS A 116 18.01 3.94 10.32
CA LYS A 116 18.18 2.89 11.33
C LYS A 116 17.81 1.50 10.83
N ILE A 117 17.25 1.40 9.62
CA ILE A 117 16.92 0.12 9.00
C ILE A 117 18.23 -0.67 8.78
N PRO A 118 18.30 -1.94 9.23
CA PRO A 118 19.50 -2.75 9.08
C PRO A 118 19.93 -2.94 7.62
N LYS A 119 21.23 -2.73 7.35
CA LYS A 119 21.81 -2.82 5.99
C LYS A 119 21.67 -4.20 5.31
N ASN A 120 21.37 -5.24 6.07
CA ASN A 120 21.10 -6.58 5.55
C ASN A 120 19.70 -6.73 4.93
N ILE A 121 18.75 -5.86 5.26
CA ILE A 121 17.37 -5.94 4.77
C ILE A 121 16.99 -4.77 3.86
N GLY A 122 17.77 -3.69 3.86
CA GLY A 122 17.67 -2.58 2.92
C GLY A 122 18.99 -1.85 2.75
N HIS A 123 19.03 -0.91 1.83
CA HIS A 123 20.20 -0.08 1.53
C HIS A 123 19.80 1.38 1.42
N LEU A 124 20.74 2.28 1.69
CA LEU A 124 20.57 3.70 1.39
C LEU A 124 20.47 3.85 -0.12
N ALA A 125 19.49 4.62 -0.57
CA ALA A 125 19.21 4.82 -1.99
C ALA A 125 19.28 6.30 -2.35
N THR A 126 19.51 6.56 -3.64
CA THR A 126 19.38 7.91 -4.20
C THR A 126 17.92 8.23 -4.51
N VAL A 127 17.62 9.50 -4.77
CA VAL A 127 16.29 9.91 -5.28
C VAL A 127 16.00 9.19 -6.58
N GLU A 128 16.96 9.15 -7.50
CA GLU A 128 16.83 8.50 -8.81
C GLU A 128 16.51 7.01 -8.69
N GLU A 129 17.22 6.30 -7.81
CA GLU A 129 16.99 4.88 -7.55
C GLU A 129 15.60 4.60 -6.94
N ALA A 130 15.13 5.49 -6.06
CA ALA A 130 13.79 5.38 -5.49
C ALA A 130 12.69 5.66 -6.53
N LEU A 131 12.90 6.63 -7.42
CA LEU A 131 11.99 6.88 -8.54
C LEU A 131 11.94 5.68 -9.49
N GLU A 132 13.09 5.08 -9.82
CA GLU A 132 13.15 3.86 -10.63
C GLU A 132 12.41 2.70 -9.96
N GLN A 133 12.52 2.55 -8.64
CA GLN A 133 11.77 1.53 -7.89
C GLN A 133 10.25 1.72 -8.01
N VAL A 134 9.77 2.97 -7.98
CA VAL A 134 8.34 3.29 -8.22
C VAL A 134 7.96 2.92 -9.65
N ASP A 135 8.76 3.26 -10.65
CA ASP A 135 8.50 2.93 -12.06
C ASP A 135 8.45 1.42 -12.31
N ARG A 136 9.37 0.66 -11.68
CA ARG A 136 9.37 -0.80 -11.73
C ARG A 136 8.11 -1.39 -11.10
N ALA A 137 7.65 -0.81 -9.98
CA ALA A 137 6.41 -1.22 -9.34
C ALA A 137 5.18 -0.91 -10.20
N ASP A 138 5.16 0.27 -10.83
CA ASP A 138 4.11 0.69 -11.75
C ASP A 138 4.01 -0.27 -12.95
N ALA A 139 5.13 -0.54 -13.60
CA ALA A 139 5.22 -1.47 -14.73
C ALA A 139 4.82 -2.91 -14.37
N ALA A 140 5.05 -3.32 -13.11
CA ALA A 140 4.61 -4.62 -12.60
C ALA A 140 3.12 -4.65 -12.18
N GLY A 141 2.40 -3.53 -12.30
CA GLY A 141 0.98 -3.44 -11.96
C GLY A 141 0.67 -3.48 -10.47
N LEU A 142 1.64 -3.10 -9.64
CA LEU A 142 1.47 -3.02 -8.20
C LEU A 142 0.74 -1.72 -7.85
N SER A 143 -0.21 -1.78 -6.92
CA SER A 143 -0.77 -0.55 -6.32
C SER A 143 0.14 -0.05 -5.21
N HIS A 144 -0.05 1.17 -4.74
CA HIS A 144 0.83 1.76 -3.74
C HIS A 144 0.06 2.10 -2.47
N ILE A 145 0.77 2.04 -1.34
CA ILE A 145 0.32 2.60 -0.07
C ILE A 145 1.44 3.49 0.43
N ILE A 146 1.10 4.71 0.81
CA ILE A 146 2.03 5.68 1.39
C ILE A 146 1.52 6.14 2.75
N GLY A 147 2.40 6.28 3.73
CA GLY A 147 2.01 6.83 5.03
C GLY A 147 2.85 6.37 6.20
N ARG A 148 2.41 6.74 7.41
CA ARG A 148 3.00 6.26 8.66
C ARG A 148 2.37 4.93 9.01
N ASN A 149 3.22 3.91 9.13
CA ASN A 149 2.80 2.54 9.42
C ASN A 149 3.60 1.99 10.60
N LYS A 150 2.95 1.86 11.75
CA LYS A 150 3.57 1.40 12.99
C LYS A 150 4.15 0.01 12.86
N ILE A 151 3.53 -0.85 12.06
CA ILE A 151 3.96 -2.23 11.83
C ILE A 151 5.43 -2.30 11.38
N ASP A 152 5.87 -1.35 10.57
CA ASP A 152 7.22 -1.29 10.02
C ASP A 152 8.27 -1.09 11.13
N THR A 153 7.93 -0.24 12.11
CA THR A 153 8.78 0.05 13.26
C THR A 153 8.94 -1.16 14.19
N VAL A 154 7.88 -1.95 14.31
CA VAL A 154 7.85 -3.16 15.16
C VAL A 154 8.71 -4.25 14.53
N TRP A 155 8.54 -4.49 13.23
CA TRP A 155 9.13 -5.65 12.56
C TRP A 155 10.62 -5.45 12.30
N MET A 156 11.00 -4.22 11.98
CA MET A 156 12.40 -3.84 11.82
C MET A 156 13.06 -3.46 13.16
N ASN A 157 12.27 -3.34 14.24
CA ASN A 157 12.71 -2.92 15.57
C ASN A 157 13.47 -1.59 15.56
N ILE A 158 12.86 -0.59 14.93
CA ILE A 158 13.42 0.76 14.79
C ILE A 158 12.55 1.76 15.54
N ARG A 159 13.19 2.76 16.15
CA ARG A 159 12.53 3.82 16.93
C ARG A 159 13.28 5.16 16.77
N PRO A 160 12.63 6.31 16.99
CA PRO A 160 11.18 6.48 17.19
C PRO A 160 10.38 6.16 15.92
N GLY A 161 9.09 5.85 16.03
CA GLY A 161 8.25 5.65 14.84
C GLY A 161 7.97 6.96 14.08
N LYS A 162 7.93 8.08 14.82
CA LYS A 162 7.98 9.43 14.25
C LYS A 162 9.23 9.53 13.34
N GLY A 163 9.08 10.09 12.13
CA GLY A 163 10.18 10.30 11.18
C GLY A 163 10.47 9.08 10.30
N LEU A 164 9.51 8.16 10.21
CA LEU A 164 9.47 7.07 9.25
C LEU A 164 8.16 7.15 8.45
N LEU A 165 8.28 7.40 7.15
CA LEU A 165 7.20 7.26 6.19
C LEU A 165 7.50 6.05 5.30
N THR A 166 6.49 5.26 4.98
CA THR A 166 6.63 4.04 4.19
C THR A 166 5.89 4.21 2.86
N ILE A 167 6.52 3.79 1.77
CA ILE A 167 5.90 3.53 0.48
C ILE A 167 5.96 2.03 0.21
N CYS A 168 4.80 1.37 0.21
CA CYS A 168 4.64 -0.06 -0.08
C CYS A 168 4.15 -0.28 -1.51
N HIS A 169 4.74 -1.25 -2.22
CA HIS A 169 4.32 -1.68 -3.56
C HIS A 169 3.54 -3.01 -3.50
N CYS A 170 2.22 -2.91 -3.51
CA CYS A 170 1.27 -3.93 -3.08
C CYS A 170 0.75 -4.76 -4.25
N CYS A 171 0.85 -6.08 -4.12
CA CYS A 171 0.28 -7.03 -5.07
C CYS A 171 -1.09 -7.54 -4.58
N PRO A 172 -2.02 -7.88 -5.50
CA PRO A 172 -3.32 -8.43 -5.13
C PRO A 172 -3.26 -9.83 -4.51
N CYS A 173 -2.19 -10.60 -4.71
CA CYS A 173 -2.15 -12.01 -4.32
C CYS A 173 -1.91 -12.20 -2.81
N CYS A 174 -0.83 -11.64 -2.26
CA CYS A 174 -0.35 -12.01 -0.92
C CYS A 174 0.03 -10.83 -0.02
N CYS A 175 -0.30 -9.59 -0.42
CA CYS A 175 0.07 -8.41 0.36
C CYS A 175 -0.49 -8.45 1.80
N LEU A 176 0.24 -7.87 2.75
CA LEU A 176 -0.20 -7.70 4.14
C LEU A 176 -1.54 -6.98 4.20
N TRP A 177 -1.69 -5.91 3.43
CA TRP A 177 -2.87 -5.03 3.48
C TRP A 177 -4.19 -5.72 3.09
N LYS A 178 -4.15 -6.96 2.55
CA LYS A 178 -5.33 -7.83 2.39
C LYS A 178 -6.05 -8.12 3.70
N VAL A 179 -5.43 -7.91 4.87
CA VAL A 179 -6.06 -8.14 6.18
C VAL A 179 -7.08 -7.09 6.55
N TYR A 180 -7.08 -5.92 5.91
CA TYR A 180 -7.90 -4.79 6.31
C TYR A 180 -9.41 -5.09 6.36
N PRO A 181 -9.99 -5.80 5.39
CA PRO A 181 -11.40 -6.22 5.46
C PRO A 181 -11.73 -7.12 6.67
N ASN A 182 -10.72 -7.79 7.24
CA ASN A 182 -10.88 -8.66 8.41
C ASN A 182 -10.70 -7.94 9.75
N LEU A 183 -10.20 -6.69 9.76
CA LEU A 183 -10.01 -5.90 10.97
C LEU A 183 -11.31 -5.21 11.41
N ASP A 184 -11.42 -4.89 12.70
CA ASP A 184 -12.44 -3.99 13.23
C ASP A 184 -12.33 -2.60 12.57
N ASP A 185 -13.48 -1.98 12.33
CA ASP A 185 -13.61 -0.72 11.57
C ASP A 185 -12.71 0.39 12.12
N SER A 186 -12.56 0.49 13.46
CA SER A 186 -11.69 1.52 14.05
C SER A 186 -10.19 1.37 13.71
N ILE A 187 -9.79 0.20 13.20
CA ILE A 187 -8.43 -0.07 12.71
C ILE A 187 -8.41 0.01 11.18
N SER A 188 -9.38 -0.59 10.50
CA SER A 188 -9.40 -0.61 9.03
C SER A 188 -9.63 0.78 8.41
N ASP A 189 -10.32 1.68 9.11
CA ASP A 189 -10.57 3.06 8.70
C ASP A 189 -9.28 3.91 8.64
N LYS A 190 -8.20 3.48 9.29
CA LYS A 190 -6.88 4.15 9.20
C LYS A 190 -6.22 4.00 7.83
N LEU A 191 -6.69 3.05 7.02
CA LEU A 191 -6.34 2.95 5.60
C LEU A 191 -7.36 3.70 4.77
N GLU A 192 -6.92 4.83 4.27
CA GLU A 192 -7.76 5.77 3.55
C GLU A 192 -7.61 5.58 2.03
N LYS A 193 -8.72 5.84 1.34
CA LYS A 193 -8.71 6.05 -0.10
C LYS A 193 -8.07 7.42 -0.35
N LEU A 194 -7.26 7.56 -1.39
CA LEU A 194 -6.82 8.88 -1.86
C LEU A 194 -8.06 9.75 -2.16
N ASP A 195 -8.07 10.99 -1.67
CA ASP A 195 -9.17 11.91 -1.94
C ASP A 195 -9.31 12.18 -3.45
N GLY A 196 -10.48 12.61 -3.90
CA GLY A 196 -10.69 12.96 -5.32
C GLY A 196 -10.58 11.81 -6.33
N ILE A 197 -10.38 10.56 -5.89
CA ILE A 197 -10.46 9.39 -6.77
C ILE A 197 -11.83 8.73 -6.72
N SER A 198 -12.35 8.33 -7.87
CA SER A 198 -13.60 7.60 -7.98
C SER A 198 -13.46 6.42 -8.94
N VAL A 199 -13.72 5.21 -8.44
CA VAL A 199 -13.80 4.01 -9.30
C VAL A 199 -15.22 3.90 -9.83
N LYS A 200 -15.39 3.61 -11.12
CA LYS A 200 -16.71 3.45 -11.74
C LYS A 200 -16.83 2.11 -12.45
N LEU A 201 -18.03 1.53 -12.40
CA LEU A 201 -18.40 0.33 -13.16
C LEU A 201 -19.40 0.71 -14.25
N ASN A 202 -19.06 0.42 -15.51
CA ASN A 202 -19.98 0.42 -16.63
C ASN A 202 -20.53 -1.01 -16.84
N GLU A 203 -21.81 -1.20 -16.54
CA GLU A 203 -22.47 -2.51 -16.65
C GLU A 203 -22.57 -3.03 -18.09
N ASP A 204 -22.75 -2.14 -19.08
CA ASP A 204 -22.91 -2.52 -20.50
C ASP A 204 -21.63 -3.14 -21.07
N ASN A 205 -20.49 -2.65 -20.58
CA ASN A 205 -19.17 -3.15 -20.93
C ASN A 205 -18.80 -4.45 -20.19
N CYS A 206 -19.45 -4.73 -19.05
CA CYS A 206 -19.08 -5.87 -18.21
C CYS A 206 -19.44 -7.21 -18.86
N LYS A 207 -18.43 -8.07 -19.05
CA LYS A 207 -18.60 -9.45 -19.58
C LYS A 207 -18.72 -10.52 -18.49
N MET A 208 -18.92 -10.13 -17.23
CA MET A 208 -19.10 -11.05 -16.10
C MET A 208 -17.98 -12.11 -15.95
N CYS A 209 -16.74 -11.80 -16.34
CA CYS A 209 -15.60 -12.72 -16.22
C CYS A 209 -15.10 -12.91 -14.78
N LYS A 210 -15.57 -12.08 -13.83
CA LYS A 210 -15.29 -12.14 -12.39
C LYS A 210 -13.82 -11.99 -11.97
N LYS A 211 -12.91 -11.60 -12.86
CA LYS A 211 -11.50 -11.37 -12.50
C LYS A 211 -11.31 -10.26 -11.47
N CYS A 212 -12.03 -9.15 -11.63
CA CYS A 212 -12.02 -8.05 -10.67
C CYS A 212 -12.38 -8.50 -9.24
N LEU A 213 -13.40 -9.35 -9.14
CA LEU A 213 -13.89 -9.95 -7.90
C LEU A 213 -12.92 -10.99 -7.32
N ASN A 214 -12.52 -11.98 -8.12
CA ASN A 214 -11.86 -13.19 -7.64
C ASN A 214 -10.33 -13.08 -7.57
N GLU A 215 -9.72 -12.25 -8.41
CA GLU A 215 -8.26 -12.25 -8.60
C GLU A 215 -7.59 -11.00 -7.99
N VAL A 216 -8.24 -9.83 -8.04
CA VAL A 216 -7.53 -8.55 -7.77
C VAL A 216 -8.09 -7.65 -6.68
N CYS A 217 -9.37 -7.76 -6.30
CA CYS A 217 -9.92 -6.93 -5.23
C CYS A 217 -9.41 -7.36 -3.84
N MET A 218 -8.30 -6.77 -3.40
CA MET A 218 -7.70 -7.07 -2.10
C MET A 218 -8.47 -6.52 -0.90
N PHE A 219 -9.41 -5.60 -1.13
CA PHE A 219 -10.23 -4.97 -0.08
C PHE A 219 -11.65 -5.52 0.00
N GLN A 220 -11.97 -6.59 -0.75
CA GLN A 220 -13.31 -7.22 -0.76
C GLN A 220 -14.46 -6.25 -1.07
N ALA A 221 -14.16 -5.18 -1.81
CA ALA A 221 -15.10 -4.12 -2.18
C ALA A 221 -15.83 -4.39 -3.50
N ILE A 222 -15.59 -5.53 -4.15
CA ILE A 222 -16.32 -5.95 -5.34
C ILE A 222 -17.11 -7.19 -4.94
N GLU A 223 -18.39 -7.23 -5.33
CA GLU A 223 -19.30 -8.32 -4.97
C GLU A 223 -20.17 -8.74 -6.16
N LEU A 224 -20.91 -9.84 -5.98
CA LEU A 224 -21.95 -10.28 -6.91
C LEU A 224 -23.31 -10.00 -6.28
N LYS A 225 -24.02 -8.99 -6.79
CA LYS A 225 -25.36 -8.60 -6.34
C LYS A 225 -26.34 -8.76 -7.49
N ASP A 226 -27.44 -9.48 -7.26
CA ASP A 226 -28.46 -9.76 -8.29
C ASP A 226 -27.87 -10.31 -9.62
N ASN A 227 -26.89 -11.22 -9.50
CA ASN A 227 -26.13 -11.79 -10.62
C ASN A 227 -25.33 -10.78 -11.46
N LYS A 228 -25.09 -9.56 -10.96
CA LYS A 228 -24.23 -8.54 -11.56
C LYS A 228 -23.03 -8.23 -10.67
N ILE A 229 -21.94 -7.81 -11.29
CA ILE A 229 -20.81 -7.23 -10.54
C ILE A 229 -21.28 -5.91 -9.93
N SER A 230 -20.96 -5.68 -8.67
CA SER A 230 -21.22 -4.43 -7.94
C SER A 230 -19.96 -4.00 -7.19
N ILE A 231 -19.80 -2.70 -6.94
CA ILE A 231 -18.71 -2.13 -6.14
C ILE A 231 -19.33 -1.54 -4.88
N ASP A 232 -18.88 -2.02 -3.73
CA ASP A 232 -19.10 -1.39 -2.44
C ASP A 232 -18.15 -0.19 -2.30
N TYR A 233 -18.69 1.01 -2.48
CA TYR A 233 -17.90 2.25 -2.47
C TYR A 233 -17.41 2.65 -1.08
N ASP A 234 -18.04 2.16 -0.01
CA ASP A 234 -17.61 2.45 1.36
C ASP A 234 -16.34 1.65 1.69
N ASN A 235 -16.24 0.42 1.20
CA ASN A 235 -15.06 -0.44 1.37
C ASN A 235 -14.00 -0.27 0.26
N CYS A 236 -14.34 0.38 -0.86
CA CYS A 236 -13.41 0.57 -1.97
C CYS A 236 -12.32 1.60 -1.63
N LYS A 237 -11.09 1.11 -1.44
CA LYS A 237 -9.91 1.98 -1.23
C LYS A 237 -9.27 2.50 -2.52
N GLY A 238 -9.90 2.27 -3.68
CA GLY A 238 -9.49 2.87 -4.94
C GLY A 238 -8.08 2.51 -5.44
N CYS A 239 -7.59 1.28 -5.19
CA CYS A 239 -6.22 0.89 -5.57
C CYS A 239 -5.95 0.73 -7.08
N GLY A 240 -6.98 0.78 -7.93
CA GLY A 240 -6.82 0.67 -9.39
C GLY A 240 -6.55 -0.74 -9.94
N LEU A 241 -6.33 -1.75 -9.10
CA LEU A 241 -6.01 -3.11 -9.56
C LEU A 241 -7.12 -3.74 -10.43
N CYS A 242 -8.38 -3.44 -10.13
CA CYS A 242 -9.52 -3.91 -10.93
C CYS A 242 -9.60 -3.25 -12.31
N VAL A 243 -9.17 -2.00 -12.44
CA VAL A 243 -9.04 -1.30 -13.73
C VAL A 243 -8.00 -2.00 -14.59
N ASN A 244 -6.83 -2.32 -14.03
CA ASN A 244 -5.76 -3.04 -14.75
C ASN A 244 -6.19 -4.44 -15.21
N ALA A 245 -6.98 -5.15 -14.40
CA ALA A 245 -7.45 -6.50 -14.71
C ALA A 245 -8.57 -6.54 -15.75
N CYS A 246 -9.34 -5.45 -15.88
CA CYS A 246 -10.49 -5.41 -16.78
C CYS A 246 -10.05 -5.17 -18.23
N LYS A 247 -10.25 -6.16 -19.10
CA LYS A 247 -9.95 -6.06 -20.54
C LYS A 247 -11.13 -5.56 -21.39
N PHE A 248 -12.18 -5.06 -20.74
CA PHE A 248 -13.44 -4.70 -21.38
C PHE A 248 -13.84 -3.25 -21.10
N ASP A 249 -12.95 -2.46 -20.48
CA ASP A 249 -13.22 -1.07 -20.08
C ASP A 249 -14.52 -0.94 -19.26
N ALA A 250 -14.85 -1.99 -18.52
CA ALA A 250 -16.01 -2.01 -17.63
C ALA A 250 -15.71 -1.33 -16.30
N ILE A 251 -14.44 -1.22 -15.90
CA ILE A 251 -14.06 -0.54 -14.66
C ILE A 251 -13.05 0.54 -15.00
N THR A 252 -13.34 1.77 -14.57
CA THR A 252 -12.53 2.96 -14.80
C THR A 252 -12.25 3.66 -13.47
N ILE A 253 -11.29 4.59 -13.49
CA ILE A 253 -10.99 5.45 -12.35
C ILE A 253 -10.91 6.90 -12.86
N ASP A 254 -11.59 7.79 -12.15
CA ASP A 254 -11.58 9.23 -12.40
C ASP A 254 -10.82 9.95 -11.28
N TYR A 255 -10.30 11.14 -11.62
CA TYR A 255 -9.51 11.99 -10.73
C TYR A 255 -10.05 13.41 -10.73
N THR A 256 -9.89 14.11 -9.59
CA THR A 256 -10.13 15.55 -9.47
C THR A 256 -8.83 16.28 -9.07
N ASP A 257 -8.61 17.47 -9.61
CA ASP A 257 -7.35 18.22 -9.47
C ASP A 257 -6.98 18.59 -8.02
N GLU A 258 -7.96 18.71 -7.11
CA GLU A 258 -7.75 19.10 -5.70
C GLU A 258 -6.99 18.06 -4.84
N THR A 259 -6.55 16.94 -5.43
CA THR A 259 -6.05 15.78 -4.69
C THR A 259 -4.56 15.86 -4.32
N ILE A 260 -3.73 16.37 -5.23
CA ILE A 260 -2.26 16.21 -5.15
C ILE A 260 -1.68 17.02 -4.01
N ASP A 261 -1.94 18.33 -4.02
CA ASP A 261 -1.32 19.26 -3.07
C ASP A 261 -1.70 18.91 -1.64
N ASN A 262 -2.96 18.50 -1.41
CA ASN A 262 -3.44 18.07 -0.11
C ASN A 262 -2.68 16.85 0.42
N VAL A 263 -2.43 15.86 -0.43
CA VAL A 263 -1.74 14.64 -0.03
C VAL A 263 -0.26 14.89 0.17
N VAL A 264 0.38 15.64 -0.72
CA VAL A 264 1.80 16.01 -0.56
C VAL A 264 2.00 16.80 0.73
N ASN A 265 1.16 17.81 1.00
CA ASN A 265 1.22 18.57 2.25
C ASN A 265 0.96 17.69 3.49
N ARG A 266 0.03 16.74 3.41
CA ARG A 266 -0.20 15.77 4.50
C ARG A 266 1.01 14.86 4.70
N MET A 267 1.65 14.38 3.63
CA MET A 267 2.85 13.57 3.72
C MET A 267 4.03 14.38 4.26
N ASP A 268 4.16 15.65 3.85
CA ASP A 268 5.14 16.58 4.40
C ASP A 268 4.91 16.75 5.91
N ASN A 269 3.67 16.95 6.38
CA ASN A 269 3.38 16.98 7.83
C ASN A 269 3.77 15.68 8.57
N LEU A 270 3.64 14.51 7.93
CA LEU A 270 4.06 13.23 8.52
C LEU A 270 5.58 13.09 8.60
N LEU A 271 6.29 13.68 7.63
CA LEU A 271 7.75 13.76 7.53
C LEU A 271 8.33 14.88 8.40
N GLU A 272 7.55 15.94 8.65
CA GLU A 272 7.86 17.12 9.45
C GLU A 272 7.86 16.77 10.95
N ILE A 273 8.89 16.02 11.28
CA ILE A 273 9.80 16.33 12.39
C ILE A 273 11.09 16.87 11.81
N ARG A 274 10.99 17.72 10.78
CA ARG A 274 12.03 18.73 10.59
C ARG A 274 11.81 19.69 11.76
N GLU A 275 12.71 19.60 12.75
CA GLU A 275 12.77 20.40 13.99
C GLU A 275 12.00 19.87 15.23
N LEU A 276 12.60 18.91 15.93
CA LEU A 276 12.69 18.90 17.40
C LEU A 276 14.08 18.42 17.82
#